data_AF-A0A9C8I081-F1
#
_entry.id   AF-A0A9C8I081-F1
#
_cell.length_a   1.000
_cell.length_b   1.000
_cell.length_c   1.000
_cell.angle_alpha   90.00
_cell.angle_beta   90.00
_cell.angle_gamma   90.00
#
_symmetry.space_group_name_H-M   'P 1'
#
loop_
_entity.id
_entity.type
_entity.pdbx_description
1 polymer ?
#
loop_
_entity_poly.entity_id
_entity_poly.type
_entity_poly.pdbx_seq_one_letter_code
_entity_poly.pdbx_strand_id
1 'polypeptide(L)'
;VDAWIARESKDRFMTELFKALNKRFDVMEHYYRKESWDYFHCHIMDTDRISHFFWEEMESGEGEYYKKFMDFFSVIDERLAKFYKMMAKDSALMILSDHGFCLAKKELYLNKWLEDEGYLKFDKPDPKSVEEMSPGTIAYSLIPGRIFINLKGREQYGSVSPEDYEKYRDEIISKLSGLKDPETGDPVISRVYKREDIYDGDYLDEVADLIAISPDGIDIKGNVKKDKLLERGFISGMHTYDDAFLYVKSDLPEINVTGIRDCFNLVTEIMGVNKDE
;
A
#
# COMPACT_ATOMS: atom_id res chain seq x y z
N VAL A 1 -0.85 -13.05 10.61
CA VAL A 1 0.47 -13.69 10.84
C VAL A 1 1.42 -12.61 11.32
N ASP A 2 2.29 -12.91 12.30
CA ASP A 2 3.33 -11.97 12.72
C ASP A 2 4.43 -11.90 11.66
N ALA A 3 4.58 -10.72 11.05
CA ALA A 3 5.56 -10.44 10.01
C ALA A 3 7.01 -10.51 10.52
N TRP A 4 7.24 -10.34 11.83
CA TRP A 4 8.58 -10.45 12.41
C TRP A 4 9.15 -11.86 12.34
N ILE A 5 8.29 -12.89 12.32
CA ILE A 5 8.72 -14.28 12.17
C ILE A 5 9.48 -14.49 10.85
N ALA A 6 9.12 -13.76 9.78
CA ALA A 6 9.81 -13.87 8.49
C ALA A 6 11.29 -13.51 8.59
N ARG A 7 11.67 -12.61 9.52
CA ARG A 7 13.07 -12.23 9.81
C ARG A 7 13.84 -13.31 10.55
N GLU A 8 13.14 -14.20 11.25
CA GLU A 8 13.75 -15.30 12.00
C GLU A 8 13.82 -16.59 11.18
N SER A 9 12.74 -16.91 10.45
CA SER A 9 12.62 -18.17 9.71
C SER A 9 11.52 -18.10 8.65
N LYS A 10 11.93 -18.18 7.37
CA LYS A 10 11.03 -18.28 6.23
C LYS A 10 10.09 -19.49 6.31
N ASP A 11 10.57 -20.65 6.77
CA ASP A 11 9.75 -21.85 6.91
C ASP A 11 8.67 -21.72 8.00
N ARG A 12 9.01 -21.17 9.18
CA ARG A 12 8.02 -20.91 10.23
C ARG A 12 6.97 -19.91 9.75
N PHE A 13 7.42 -18.85 9.09
CA PHE A 13 6.52 -17.85 8.54
C PHE A 13 5.58 -18.43 7.48
N MET A 14 6.10 -19.22 6.54
CA MET A 14 5.29 -19.92 5.53
C MET A 14 4.25 -20.85 6.18
N THR A 15 4.64 -21.61 7.21
CA THR A 15 3.72 -22.49 7.95
C THR A 15 2.57 -21.71 8.58
N GLU A 16 2.86 -20.57 9.22
CA GLU A 16 1.83 -19.72 9.82
C GLU A 16 0.95 -19.02 8.77
N LEU A 17 1.47 -18.71 7.57
CA LEU A 17 0.67 -18.21 6.43
C LEU A 17 -0.36 -19.24 5.98
N PHE A 18 0.04 -20.48 5.70
CA PHE A 18 -0.92 -21.54 5.32
C PHE A 18 -1.95 -21.80 6.41
N LYS A 19 -1.55 -21.76 7.68
CA LYS A 19 -2.46 -21.93 8.82
C LYS A 19 -3.46 -20.78 8.92
N ALA A 20 -3.02 -19.54 8.74
CA ALA A 20 -3.90 -18.37 8.76
C ALA A 20 -4.87 -18.38 7.57
N LEU A 21 -4.37 -18.68 6.36
CA LEU A 21 -5.17 -18.83 5.16
C LEU A 21 -6.29 -19.86 5.35
N ASN A 22 -5.95 -21.07 5.81
CA ASN A 22 -6.93 -22.12 6.01
C ASN A 22 -7.99 -21.74 7.04
N LYS A 23 -7.58 -21.19 8.19
CA LYS A 23 -8.52 -20.72 9.22
C LYS A 23 -9.44 -19.62 8.71
N ARG A 24 -8.93 -18.70 7.88
CA ARG A 24 -9.73 -17.64 7.28
C ARG A 24 -10.85 -18.21 6.42
N PHE A 25 -10.51 -19.14 5.53
CA PHE A 25 -11.53 -19.81 4.72
C PHE A 25 -12.48 -20.67 5.57
N ASP A 26 -12.00 -21.32 6.64
CA ASP A 26 -12.87 -22.09 7.54
C ASP A 26 -13.90 -21.18 8.23
N VAL A 27 -13.47 -20.00 8.69
CA VAL A 27 -14.35 -18.97 9.27
C VAL A 27 -15.33 -18.43 8.24
N MET A 28 -14.84 -18.14 7.03
CA MET A 28 -15.66 -17.69 5.90
C MET A 28 -16.78 -18.69 5.60
N GLU A 29 -16.44 -19.97 5.43
CA GLU A 29 -17.41 -21.04 5.17
C GLU A 29 -18.37 -21.25 6.36
N HIS A 30 -17.88 -21.11 7.60
CA HIS A 30 -18.69 -21.25 8.80
C HIS A 30 -19.83 -20.23 8.86
N TYR A 31 -19.50 -18.95 8.71
CA TYR A 31 -20.49 -17.87 8.79
C TYR A 31 -21.40 -17.83 7.58
N TYR A 32 -20.88 -18.12 6.38
CA TYR A 32 -21.70 -18.21 5.17
C TYR A 32 -22.80 -19.27 5.30
N ARG A 33 -22.53 -20.41 5.96
CA ARG A 33 -23.51 -21.49 6.13
C ARG A 33 -24.53 -21.27 7.25
N LYS A 34 -24.21 -20.45 8.24
CA LYS A 34 -25.02 -20.33 9.46
C LYS A 34 -26.05 -19.23 9.41
N GLU A 35 -25.77 -18.19 8.64
CA GLU A 35 -26.62 -17.00 8.55
C GLU A 35 -27.12 -16.80 7.12
N SER A 36 -28.14 -15.98 6.97
CA SER A 36 -28.58 -15.48 5.66
C SER A 36 -27.91 -14.14 5.39
N TRP A 37 -27.41 -13.94 4.18
CA TRP A 37 -26.61 -12.76 3.83
C TRP A 37 -27.16 -12.08 2.58
N ASP A 38 -27.39 -10.77 2.67
CA ASP A 38 -27.62 -9.89 1.50
C ASP A 38 -26.30 -9.39 0.91
N TYR A 39 -25.28 -9.27 1.75
CA TYR A 39 -23.91 -8.92 1.37
C TYR A 39 -22.92 -9.70 2.24
N PHE A 40 -21.92 -10.31 1.60
CA PHE A 40 -20.88 -11.07 2.28
C PHE A 40 -19.51 -10.74 1.68
N HIS A 41 -18.60 -10.26 2.53
CA HIS A 41 -17.23 -9.88 2.13
C HIS A 41 -16.22 -10.69 2.93
N CYS A 42 -15.24 -11.28 2.24
CA CYS A 42 -14.06 -11.88 2.87
C CYS A 42 -12.78 -11.28 2.28
N HIS A 43 -11.90 -10.79 3.15
CA HIS A 43 -10.59 -10.27 2.76
C HIS A 43 -9.49 -11.29 3.10
N ILE A 44 -8.78 -11.76 2.07
CA ILE A 44 -7.62 -12.67 2.18
C ILE A 44 -6.31 -11.86 2.21
N MET A 45 -6.00 -11.25 3.35
CA MET A 45 -4.77 -10.47 3.57
C MET A 45 -3.48 -11.30 3.42
N ASP A 46 -3.58 -12.63 3.47
CA ASP A 46 -2.42 -13.52 3.46
C ASP A 46 -1.69 -13.50 2.09
N THR A 47 -2.34 -13.08 1.00
CA THR A 47 -1.72 -12.84 -0.32
C THR A 47 -0.72 -11.68 -0.28
N ASP A 48 -1.07 -10.56 0.36
CA ASP A 48 -0.16 -9.42 0.57
C ASP A 48 1.10 -9.87 1.34
N ARG A 49 0.90 -10.65 2.40
CA ARG A 49 2.00 -11.12 3.25
C ARG A 49 2.94 -12.06 2.51
N ILE A 50 2.44 -13.06 1.79
CA ILE A 50 3.33 -13.97 1.07
C ILE A 50 4.09 -13.22 -0.02
N SER A 51 3.44 -12.30 -0.73
CA SER A 51 4.08 -11.47 -1.75
C SER A 51 5.20 -10.61 -1.18
N HIS A 52 5.01 -9.90 -0.06
CA HIS A 52 6.09 -9.10 0.53
C HIS A 52 7.37 -9.87 0.85
N PHE A 53 7.29 -11.14 1.28
CA PHE A 53 8.46 -11.88 1.77
C PHE A 53 9.03 -12.90 0.78
N PHE A 54 8.27 -13.25 -0.28
CA PHE A 54 8.64 -14.31 -1.21
C PHE A 54 8.51 -13.91 -2.69
N TRP A 55 8.36 -12.61 -3.01
CA TRP A 55 8.23 -12.17 -4.40
C TRP A 55 9.47 -12.49 -5.24
N GLU A 56 10.66 -12.32 -4.69
CA GLU A 56 11.92 -12.68 -5.37
C GLU A 56 11.98 -14.18 -5.70
N GLU A 57 11.52 -15.05 -4.78
CA GLU A 57 11.40 -16.48 -5.04
C GLU A 57 10.27 -16.82 -6.00
N MET A 58 9.21 -16.01 -6.06
CA MET A 58 8.17 -16.15 -7.08
C MET A 58 8.75 -15.82 -8.46
N GLU A 59 9.45 -14.70 -8.60
CA GLU A 59 10.05 -14.25 -9.87
C GLU A 59 11.18 -15.16 -10.35
N SER A 60 11.90 -15.84 -9.44
CA SER A 60 12.94 -16.80 -9.85
C SER A 60 12.37 -17.97 -10.67
N GLY A 61 11.10 -18.33 -10.46
CA GLY A 61 10.46 -19.47 -11.13
C GLY A 61 10.96 -20.84 -10.68
N GLU A 62 11.84 -20.91 -9.67
CA GLU A 62 12.51 -22.13 -9.27
C GLU A 62 12.81 -22.23 -7.77
N GLY A 63 13.12 -23.45 -7.32
CA GLY A 63 13.41 -23.74 -5.91
C GLY A 63 12.17 -24.11 -5.08
N GLU A 64 12.41 -24.41 -3.80
CA GLU A 64 11.37 -24.88 -2.88
C GLU A 64 10.37 -23.79 -2.52
N TYR A 65 10.84 -22.56 -2.33
CA TYR A 65 9.98 -21.44 -1.95
C TYR A 65 9.09 -20.94 -3.09
N TYR A 66 9.57 -21.00 -4.35
CA TYR A 66 8.71 -20.82 -5.52
C TYR A 66 7.53 -21.80 -5.52
N LYS A 67 7.81 -23.10 -5.31
CA LYS A 67 6.76 -24.13 -5.26
C LYS A 67 5.77 -23.85 -4.12
N LYS A 68 6.26 -23.55 -2.92
CA LYS A 68 5.42 -23.18 -1.76
C LYS A 68 4.56 -21.94 -2.05
N PHE A 69 5.10 -20.95 -2.77
CA PHE A 69 4.33 -19.78 -3.21
C PHE A 69 3.20 -20.16 -4.17
N MET A 70 3.49 -20.98 -5.18
CA MET A 70 2.46 -21.45 -6.13
C MET A 70 1.42 -22.36 -5.47
N ASP A 71 1.84 -23.21 -4.53
CA ASP A 71 0.95 -24.06 -3.72
C ASP A 71 -0.01 -23.19 -2.89
N PHE A 72 0.46 -22.06 -2.36
CA PHE A 72 -0.38 -21.13 -1.59
C PHE A 72 -1.53 -20.58 -2.43
N PHE A 73 -1.26 -20.12 -3.66
CA PHE A 73 -2.31 -19.66 -4.57
C PHE A 73 -3.18 -20.80 -5.10
N SER A 74 -2.64 -22.00 -5.27
CA SER A 74 -3.44 -23.19 -5.63
C SER A 74 -4.46 -23.53 -4.53
N VAL A 75 -4.08 -23.41 -3.25
CA VAL A 75 -5.02 -23.57 -2.13
C VAL A 75 -6.12 -22.50 -2.18
N ILE A 76 -5.79 -21.25 -2.50
CA ILE A 76 -6.81 -20.20 -2.66
C ILE A 76 -7.82 -20.58 -3.75
N ASP A 77 -7.33 -20.98 -4.94
CA ASP A 77 -8.17 -21.39 -6.06
C ASP A 77 -9.12 -22.54 -5.68
N GLU A 78 -8.60 -23.60 -5.07
CA GLU A 78 -9.40 -24.74 -4.63
C GLU A 78 -10.49 -24.35 -3.62
N ARG A 79 -10.14 -23.48 -2.65
CA ARG A 79 -11.08 -23.02 -1.61
C ARG A 79 -12.13 -22.08 -2.19
N LEU A 80 -11.77 -21.20 -3.13
CA LEU A 80 -12.72 -20.35 -3.86
C LEU A 80 -13.65 -21.20 -4.71
N ALA A 81 -13.15 -22.22 -5.42
CA ALA A 81 -13.98 -23.12 -6.22
C ALA A 81 -14.99 -23.89 -5.35
N LYS A 82 -14.58 -24.31 -4.15
CA LYS A 82 -15.48 -24.93 -3.16
C LYS A 82 -16.56 -23.95 -2.68
N PHE A 83 -16.16 -22.72 -2.32
CA PHE A 83 -17.10 -21.69 -1.87
C PHE A 83 -18.09 -21.33 -2.99
N TYR A 84 -17.61 -21.17 -4.22
CA TYR A 84 -18.42 -20.86 -5.39
C TYR A 84 -19.54 -21.90 -5.61
N LYS A 85 -19.27 -23.18 -5.41
CA LYS A 85 -20.29 -24.26 -5.49
C LYS A 85 -21.34 -24.20 -4.38
N MET A 86 -21.05 -23.51 -3.28
CA MET A 86 -21.99 -23.33 -2.16
C MET A 86 -22.86 -22.09 -2.32
N MET A 87 -22.45 -21.15 -3.18
CA MET A 87 -23.18 -19.90 -3.36
C MET A 87 -24.58 -20.14 -3.90
N ALA A 88 -25.53 -19.31 -3.47
CA ALA A 88 -26.86 -19.30 -4.06
C ALA A 88 -26.76 -18.92 -5.55
N LYS A 89 -27.61 -19.52 -6.39
CA LYS A 89 -27.51 -19.41 -7.85
C LYS A 89 -27.78 -18.00 -8.39
N ASP A 90 -28.51 -17.22 -7.61
CA ASP A 90 -28.89 -15.83 -7.85
C ASP A 90 -27.93 -14.82 -7.21
N SER A 91 -26.82 -15.27 -6.61
CA SER A 91 -25.81 -14.39 -6.04
C SER A 91 -24.78 -13.96 -7.08
N ALA A 92 -24.39 -12.68 -7.04
CA ALA A 92 -23.20 -12.21 -7.73
C ALA A 92 -21.92 -12.62 -6.97
N LEU A 93 -20.84 -12.87 -7.71
CA LEU A 93 -19.50 -13.06 -7.16
C LEU A 93 -18.61 -11.92 -7.65
N MET A 94 -17.95 -11.24 -6.72
CA MET A 94 -16.89 -10.26 -7.01
C MET A 94 -15.60 -10.72 -6.36
N ILE A 95 -14.52 -10.74 -7.12
CA ILE A 95 -13.16 -10.99 -6.64
C ILE A 95 -12.31 -9.83 -7.14
N LEU A 96 -11.60 -9.17 -6.25
CA LEU A 96 -10.73 -8.06 -6.62
C LEU A 96 -9.45 -8.08 -5.81
N SER A 97 -8.44 -7.40 -6.34
CA SER A 97 -7.27 -6.96 -5.58
C SER A 97 -7.32 -5.44 -5.48
N ASP A 98 -6.96 -4.89 -4.32
CA ASP A 98 -6.85 -3.45 -4.10
C ASP A 98 -5.58 -2.84 -4.70
N HIS A 99 -4.55 -3.67 -4.94
CA HIS A 99 -3.31 -3.31 -5.62
C HIS A 99 -2.68 -4.55 -6.29
N GLY A 100 -1.64 -4.35 -7.11
CA GLY A 100 -0.77 -5.45 -7.55
C GLY A 100 0.52 -5.53 -6.75
N PHE A 101 1.54 -6.17 -7.34
CA PHE A 101 2.85 -6.33 -6.73
C PHE A 101 3.99 -6.38 -7.76
N CYS A 102 5.17 -5.94 -7.34
CA CYS A 102 6.43 -6.13 -8.05
C CYS A 102 7.60 -6.37 -7.09
N LEU A 103 8.78 -6.71 -7.64
CA LEU A 103 10.00 -6.89 -6.87
C LEU A 103 10.48 -5.57 -6.26
N ALA A 104 10.59 -5.52 -4.93
CA ALA A 104 11.26 -4.46 -4.20
C ALA A 104 12.79 -4.58 -4.37
N LYS A 105 13.38 -3.72 -5.20
CA LYS A 105 14.83 -3.70 -5.45
C LYS A 105 15.55 -2.93 -4.36
N LYS A 106 15.05 -1.74 -4.01
CA LYS A 106 15.60 -0.83 -3.00
C LYS A 106 14.47 -0.12 -2.24
N GLU A 107 14.75 0.26 -1.00
CA GLU A 107 13.92 1.17 -0.21
C GLU A 107 14.49 2.59 -0.31
N LEU A 108 13.65 3.59 -0.58
CA LEU A 108 13.99 5.02 -0.58
C LEU A 108 13.52 5.68 0.72
N TYR A 109 14.42 6.28 1.49
CA TYR A 109 14.09 6.91 2.77
C TYR A 109 13.85 8.41 2.63
N LEU A 110 12.60 8.83 2.49
CA LEU A 110 12.26 10.24 2.28
C LEU A 110 12.60 11.13 3.47
N ASN A 111 12.45 10.66 4.71
CA ASN A 111 12.84 11.45 5.87
C ASN A 111 14.36 11.66 5.95
N LYS A 112 15.16 10.70 5.48
CA LYS A 112 16.60 10.89 5.33
C LYS A 112 16.90 11.93 4.25
N TRP A 113 16.26 11.85 3.09
CA TRP A 113 16.39 12.87 2.05
C TRP A 113 16.00 14.29 2.54
N LEU A 114 14.87 14.41 3.24
CA LEU A 114 14.42 15.68 3.82
C LEU A 114 15.41 16.23 4.85
N GLU A 115 16.05 15.36 5.64
CA GLU A 115 17.09 15.74 6.59
C GLU A 115 18.36 16.23 5.87
N ASP A 116 18.83 15.52 4.85
CA ASP A 116 20.02 15.88 4.07
C ASP A 116 19.84 17.23 3.33
N GLU A 117 18.63 17.52 2.87
CA GLU A 117 18.27 18.81 2.25
C GLU A 117 17.98 19.93 3.28
N GLY A 118 17.98 19.60 4.58
CA GLY A 118 17.77 20.55 5.68
C GLY A 118 16.31 20.93 5.95
N TYR A 119 15.34 20.21 5.36
CA TYR A 119 13.92 20.39 5.61
C TYR A 119 13.44 19.72 6.89
N LEU A 120 13.97 18.55 7.22
CA LEU A 120 13.67 17.83 8.46
C LEU A 120 14.85 17.95 9.42
N LYS A 121 14.58 18.21 10.70
CA LYS A 121 15.63 18.37 11.72
C LYS A 121 15.24 17.63 12.98
N PHE A 122 16.25 17.13 13.69
CA PHE A 122 16.11 16.51 15.00
C PHE A 122 17.15 17.08 15.97
N ASP A 123 16.72 17.38 17.20
CA ASP A 123 17.62 17.89 18.25
C ASP A 123 18.42 16.75 18.88
N LYS A 124 17.92 15.53 18.75
CA LYS A 124 18.52 14.31 19.27
C LYS A 124 19.08 13.48 18.11
N PRO A 125 20.23 12.82 18.29
CA PRO A 125 20.85 12.00 17.25
C PRO A 125 20.14 10.66 16.99
N ASP A 126 19.15 10.26 17.79
CA ASP A 126 18.44 8.98 17.65
C ASP A 126 16.91 9.14 17.75
N PRO A 127 16.29 9.92 16.85
CA PRO A 127 14.86 10.23 16.92
C PRO A 127 14.01 8.97 16.75
N LYS A 128 12.99 8.78 17.59
CA LYS A 128 12.13 7.57 17.48
C LYS A 128 11.08 7.68 16.38
N SER A 129 10.66 8.89 16.06
CA SER A 129 9.60 9.17 15.10
C SER A 129 9.63 10.64 14.67
N VAL A 130 8.80 11.02 13.69
CA VAL A 130 8.74 12.40 13.17
C VAL A 130 8.23 13.39 14.21
N GLU A 131 7.49 12.94 15.23
CA GLU A 131 6.99 13.76 16.33
C GLU A 131 8.13 14.32 17.21
N GLU A 132 9.34 13.75 17.14
CA GLU A 132 10.53 14.27 17.82
C GLU A 132 11.30 15.33 17.00
N MET A 133 10.73 15.79 15.88
CA MET A 133 11.34 16.83 15.03
C MET A 133 11.59 18.14 15.78
N SER A 134 12.68 18.81 15.44
CA SER A 134 13.07 20.10 16.01
C SER A 134 12.17 21.24 15.55
N PRO A 135 12.06 22.32 16.35
CA PRO A 135 11.59 23.60 15.87
C PRO A 135 12.34 24.05 14.61
N GLY A 136 11.62 24.64 13.65
CA GLY A 136 12.20 25.06 12.37
C GLY A 136 12.33 23.95 11.31
N THR A 137 11.77 22.76 11.58
CA THR A 137 11.48 21.74 10.55
C THR A 137 10.45 22.29 9.56
N ILE A 138 10.78 22.22 8.28
CA ILE A 138 9.98 22.70 7.15
C ILE A 138 8.99 21.63 6.68
N ALA A 139 9.43 20.37 6.60
CA ALA A 139 8.61 19.27 6.10
C ALA A 139 9.02 17.93 6.73
N TYR A 140 8.09 16.99 6.77
CA TYR A 140 8.29 15.61 7.19
C TYR A 140 7.51 14.66 6.30
N SER A 141 7.87 13.38 6.29
CA SER A 141 7.21 12.36 5.48
C SER A 141 6.64 11.20 6.31
N LEU A 142 5.48 10.72 5.87
CA LEU A 142 4.86 9.47 6.31
C LEU A 142 4.77 8.50 5.12
N ILE A 143 4.77 7.19 5.41
CA ILE A 143 4.72 6.17 4.35
C ILE A 143 3.30 6.00 3.77
N PRO A 144 3.17 5.60 2.49
CA PRO A 144 4.17 5.70 1.43
C PRO A 144 4.14 7.08 0.78
N GLY A 145 5.31 7.70 0.52
CA GLY A 145 5.42 8.89 -0.33
C GLY A 145 4.73 10.18 0.15
N ARG A 146 4.07 10.19 1.31
CA ARG A 146 3.30 11.33 1.81
C ARG A 146 4.24 12.33 2.44
N ILE A 147 4.23 13.58 1.99
CA ILE A 147 5.04 14.67 2.54
C ILE A 147 4.11 15.76 3.05
N PHE A 148 4.35 16.18 4.28
CA PHE A 148 3.63 17.25 4.97
C PHE A 148 4.57 18.43 5.18
N ILE A 149 4.13 19.62 4.80
CA ILE A 149 4.72 20.89 5.20
C ILE A 149 4.34 21.15 6.65
N ASN A 150 5.30 21.48 7.52
CA ASN A 150 5.04 21.79 8.91
C ASN A 150 4.49 23.23 9.03
N LEU A 151 3.22 23.42 8.66
CA LEU A 151 2.53 24.68 8.44
C LEU A 151 1.98 25.28 9.74
N LYS A 152 2.18 26.58 9.94
CA LYS A 152 1.61 27.32 11.07
C LYS A 152 0.09 27.31 11.01
N GLY A 153 -0.54 26.93 12.12
CA GLY A 153 -1.99 26.89 12.27
C GLY A 153 -2.63 25.55 11.91
N ARG A 154 -1.89 24.64 11.25
CA ARG A 154 -2.33 23.26 11.02
C ARG A 154 -1.57 22.30 11.93
N GLU A 155 -0.25 22.34 11.92
CA GLU A 155 0.59 21.55 12.82
C GLU A 155 0.76 22.25 14.18
N GLN A 156 0.74 21.46 15.27
CA GLN A 156 0.89 21.97 16.65
C GLN A 156 2.14 22.84 16.84
N TYR A 157 3.23 22.53 16.12
CA TYR A 157 4.50 23.27 16.17
C TYR A 157 4.94 23.72 14.76
N GLY A 158 3.97 24.10 13.92
CA GLY A 158 4.22 24.59 12.56
C GLY A 158 5.27 25.69 12.49
N SER A 159 6.27 25.53 11.63
CA SER A 159 7.36 26.50 11.44
C SER A 159 7.22 27.33 10.17
N VAL A 160 6.54 26.78 9.16
CA VAL A 160 6.32 27.41 7.84
C VAL A 160 5.14 28.37 7.92
N SER A 161 5.30 29.58 7.39
CA SER A 161 4.22 30.56 7.30
C SER A 161 3.26 30.20 6.15
N PRO A 162 1.96 30.55 6.22
CA PRO A 162 1.05 30.39 5.08
C PRO A 162 1.56 31.06 3.80
N GLU A 163 2.32 32.15 3.92
CA GLU A 163 2.90 32.87 2.79
C GLU A 163 4.04 32.08 2.10
N ASP A 164 4.77 31.26 2.84
CA ASP A 164 5.86 30.42 2.34
C ASP A 164 5.42 29.02 1.91
N TYR A 165 4.15 28.64 2.15
CA TYR A 165 3.65 27.28 1.93
C TYR A 165 3.86 26.79 0.49
N GLU A 166 3.37 27.55 -0.51
CA GLU A 166 3.52 27.15 -1.92
C GLU A 166 4.98 27.16 -2.37
N LYS A 167 5.79 28.10 -1.87
CA LYS A 167 7.22 28.15 -2.16
C LYS A 167 7.91 26.84 -1.76
N TYR A 168 7.66 26.34 -0.54
CA TYR A 168 8.28 25.10 -0.08
C TYR A 168 7.74 23.86 -0.80
N ARG A 169 6.45 23.84 -1.17
CA ARG A 169 5.90 22.76 -1.99
C ARG A 169 6.61 22.69 -3.34
N ASP A 170 6.73 23.82 -4.04
CA ASP A 170 7.34 23.88 -5.36
C ASP A 170 8.84 23.56 -5.31
N GLU A 171 9.55 24.03 -4.27
CA GLU A 171 10.96 23.70 -4.05
C GLU A 171 11.16 22.20 -3.83
N ILE A 172 10.36 21.57 -2.97
CA ILE A 172 10.44 20.13 -2.70
C ILE A 172 10.10 19.33 -3.96
N ILE A 173 9.03 19.69 -4.69
CA ILE A 173 8.69 19.04 -5.97
C ILE A 173 9.87 19.10 -6.93
N SER A 174 10.48 20.28 -7.11
CA SER A 174 11.58 20.47 -8.06
C SER A 174 12.80 19.61 -7.71
N LYS A 175 13.20 19.57 -6.44
CA LYS A 175 14.37 18.78 -6.03
C LYS A 175 14.09 17.28 -6.07
N LEU A 176 12.92 16.86 -5.60
CA LEU A 176 12.53 15.46 -5.52
C LEU A 176 12.33 14.84 -6.91
N SER A 177 11.78 15.61 -7.87
CA SER A 177 11.66 15.17 -9.28
C SER A 177 13.01 14.96 -9.97
N GLY A 178 14.08 15.58 -9.46
CA GLY A 178 15.45 15.39 -9.96
C GLY A 178 16.23 14.29 -9.23
N LEU A 179 15.62 13.62 -8.25
CA LEU A 179 16.33 12.67 -7.39
C LEU A 179 16.66 11.38 -8.16
N LYS A 180 17.91 10.93 -7.99
CA LYS A 180 18.45 9.75 -8.66
C LYS A 180 19.13 8.83 -7.67
N ASP A 181 19.17 7.55 -8.01
CA ASP A 181 19.97 6.55 -7.31
C ASP A 181 21.46 6.90 -7.47
N PRO A 182 22.21 7.14 -6.38
CA PRO A 182 23.63 7.47 -6.47
C PRO A 182 24.51 6.37 -7.08
N GLU A 183 24.05 5.10 -7.04
CA GLU A 183 24.81 3.96 -7.56
C GLU A 183 24.55 3.73 -9.06
N THR A 184 23.29 3.85 -9.51
CA THR A 184 22.93 3.53 -10.91
C THR A 184 22.68 4.77 -11.77
N GLY A 185 22.37 5.92 -11.17
CA GLY A 185 21.98 7.14 -11.88
C GLY A 185 20.52 7.15 -12.37
N ASP A 186 19.74 6.11 -12.08
CA ASP A 186 18.34 6.00 -12.47
C ASP A 186 17.45 6.92 -11.63
N PRO A 187 16.35 7.45 -12.17
CA PRO A 187 15.38 8.22 -11.38
C PRO A 187 14.74 7.31 -10.31
N VAL A 188 14.56 7.85 -9.11
CA VAL A 188 13.91 7.13 -7.99
C VAL A 188 12.52 7.68 -7.64
N ILE A 189 12.12 8.74 -8.34
CA ILE A 189 10.80 9.37 -8.25
C ILE A 189 10.27 9.50 -9.68
N SER A 190 9.11 8.90 -9.93
CA SER A 190 8.38 9.00 -11.20
C SER A 190 7.61 10.31 -11.28
N ARG A 191 6.95 10.70 -10.18
CA ARG A 191 6.12 11.90 -10.13
C ARG A 191 5.92 12.38 -8.69
N VAL A 192 5.74 13.69 -8.52
CA VAL A 192 5.28 14.28 -7.26
C VAL A 192 4.00 15.04 -7.57
N TYR A 193 2.92 14.67 -6.89
CA TYR A 193 1.62 15.32 -7.02
C TYR A 193 1.40 16.29 -5.87
N LYS A 194 0.75 17.41 -6.16
CA LYS A 194 0.08 18.21 -5.15
C LYS A 194 -1.20 17.49 -4.72
N ARG A 195 -1.62 17.65 -3.46
CA ARG A 195 -2.86 17.02 -2.95
C ARG A 195 -4.07 17.31 -3.82
N GLU A 196 -4.16 18.52 -4.36
CA GLU A 196 -5.25 18.98 -5.23
C GLU A 196 -5.24 18.31 -6.62
N ASP A 197 -4.14 17.67 -7.01
CA ASP A 197 -4.06 16.89 -8.26
C ASP A 197 -4.74 15.51 -8.13
N ILE A 198 -4.92 15.01 -6.90
CA ILE A 198 -5.38 13.64 -6.62
C ILE A 198 -6.69 13.63 -5.83
N TYR A 199 -6.83 14.54 -4.88
CA TYR A 199 -7.90 14.54 -3.89
C TYR A 199 -8.82 15.74 -4.09
N ASP A 200 -10.07 15.53 -3.70
CA ASP A 200 -11.15 16.51 -3.65
C ASP A 200 -11.99 16.27 -2.39
N GLY A 201 -12.70 17.29 -1.91
CA GLY A 201 -13.62 17.21 -0.77
C GLY A 201 -13.19 18.00 0.48
N ASP A 202 -14.03 17.97 1.51
CA ASP A 202 -13.96 18.85 2.69
C ASP A 202 -12.74 18.58 3.60
N TYR A 203 -12.06 17.45 3.42
CA TYR A 203 -10.94 17.02 4.26
C TYR A 203 -9.57 17.23 3.59
N LEU A 204 -9.47 18.09 2.57
CA LEU A 204 -8.21 18.37 1.90
C LEU A 204 -7.11 18.88 2.84
N ASP A 205 -7.47 19.55 3.93
CA ASP A 205 -6.52 20.04 4.92
C ASP A 205 -5.97 18.98 5.88
N GLU A 206 -6.50 17.75 5.83
CA GLU A 206 -6.01 16.62 6.63
C GLU A 206 -5.08 15.67 5.84
N VAL A 207 -5.06 15.77 4.51
CA VAL A 207 -4.19 14.94 3.67
C VAL A 207 -2.80 15.55 3.50
N ALA A 208 -1.85 14.71 3.07
CA ALA A 208 -0.48 15.15 2.82
C ALA A 208 -0.42 16.18 1.69
N ASP A 209 0.43 17.19 1.83
CA ASP A 209 0.53 18.29 0.85
C ASP A 209 1.08 17.84 -0.50
N LEU A 210 1.97 16.84 -0.46
CA LEU A 210 2.58 16.23 -1.63
C LEU A 210 2.55 14.70 -1.52
N ILE A 211 2.34 14.05 -2.66
CA ILE A 211 2.41 12.59 -2.81
C ILE A 211 3.50 12.25 -3.83
N ALA A 212 4.59 11.67 -3.35
CA ALA A 212 5.68 11.19 -4.17
C ALA A 212 5.42 9.74 -4.61
N ILE A 213 5.50 9.50 -5.92
CA ILE A 213 5.36 8.19 -6.54
C ILE A 213 6.71 7.78 -7.12
N SER A 214 7.18 6.59 -6.77
CA SER A 214 8.41 6.00 -7.28
C SER A 214 8.16 5.07 -8.48
N PRO A 215 9.20 4.72 -9.25
CA PRO A 215 9.12 3.61 -10.20
C PRO A 215 9.00 2.26 -9.48
N ASP A 216 8.52 1.25 -10.20
CA ASP A 216 8.49 -0.12 -9.72
C ASP A 216 9.87 -0.60 -9.24
N GLY A 217 9.86 -1.20 -8.05
CA GLY A 217 11.02 -1.68 -7.34
C GLY A 217 11.75 -0.67 -6.47
N ILE A 218 11.29 0.58 -6.40
CA ILE A 218 11.74 1.55 -5.40
C ILE A 218 10.62 1.74 -4.37
N ASP A 219 10.78 1.17 -3.17
CA ASP A 219 9.77 1.20 -2.11
C ASP A 219 10.00 2.40 -1.18
N ILE A 220 9.07 3.36 -1.15
CA ILE A 220 9.24 4.59 -0.37
C ILE A 220 8.95 4.36 1.11
N LYS A 221 9.92 4.71 1.95
CA LYS A 221 9.89 4.61 3.40
C LYS A 221 10.05 5.98 4.08
N GLY A 222 9.53 6.08 5.29
CA GLY A 222 9.53 7.26 6.14
C GLY A 222 10.28 7.05 7.45
N ASN A 223 11.22 6.09 7.48
CA ASN A 223 12.04 5.86 8.66
C ASN A 223 12.89 7.10 8.98
N VAL A 224 12.95 7.48 10.26
CA VAL A 224 13.75 8.62 10.76
C VAL A 224 15.15 8.21 11.23
N LYS A 225 15.51 6.93 11.09
CA LYS A 225 16.77 6.34 11.56
C LYS A 225 17.50 5.62 10.44
N LYS A 226 17.93 6.37 9.43
CA LYS A 226 18.60 5.82 8.27
C LYS A 226 19.76 6.71 7.88
N ASP A 227 20.93 6.11 7.71
CA ASP A 227 22.14 6.82 7.32
C ASP A 227 22.30 6.87 5.80
N LYS A 228 21.54 6.03 5.07
CA LYS A 228 21.55 5.93 3.62
C LYS A 228 20.24 6.43 3.05
N LEU A 229 20.31 7.05 1.87
CA LEU A 229 19.14 7.44 1.09
C LEU A 229 18.40 6.22 0.52
N LEU A 230 19.14 5.25 -0.01
CA LEU A 230 18.64 4.04 -0.64
C LEU A 230 19.41 2.83 -0.11
N GLU A 231 18.72 1.72 0.15
CA GLU A 231 19.35 0.43 0.40
C GLU A 231 18.41 -0.74 0.08
N ARG A 232 18.96 -1.95 -0.02
CA ARG A 232 18.12 -3.15 -0.15
C ARG A 232 17.34 -3.38 1.16
N GLY A 233 16.02 -3.40 1.05
CA GLY A 233 15.10 -3.72 2.14
C GLY A 233 15.14 -5.19 2.54
N PHE A 234 14.43 -5.51 3.63
CA PHE A 234 14.25 -6.89 4.07
C PHE A 234 13.17 -7.63 3.27
N ILE A 235 12.11 -6.91 2.88
CA ILE A 235 11.04 -7.45 2.05
C ILE A 235 11.46 -7.46 0.59
N SER A 236 11.01 -8.47 -0.16
CA SER A 236 11.33 -8.66 -1.57
C SER A 236 10.19 -8.24 -2.50
N GLY A 237 8.95 -8.13 -2.01
CA GLY A 237 7.82 -7.62 -2.77
C GLY A 237 7.36 -6.24 -2.29
N MET A 238 6.93 -5.38 -3.21
CA MET A 238 6.27 -4.10 -2.93
C MET A 238 5.01 -3.93 -3.77
N HIS A 239 4.14 -3.01 -3.35
CA HIS A 239 2.88 -2.71 -4.04
C HIS A 239 3.10 -1.92 -5.33
N THR A 240 2.23 -2.16 -6.31
CA THR A 240 2.12 -1.42 -7.58
C THR A 240 0.74 -0.78 -7.70
N TYR A 241 0.63 0.25 -8.55
CA TYR A 241 -0.61 1.03 -8.69
C TYR A 241 -1.48 0.63 -9.90
N ASP A 242 -0.92 0.03 -10.95
CA ASP A 242 -1.57 -0.06 -12.28
C ASP A 242 -2.07 -1.46 -12.68
N ASP A 243 -2.00 -2.44 -11.78
CA ASP A 243 -2.21 -3.87 -12.06
C ASP A 243 -3.06 -4.58 -10.98
N ALA A 244 -3.84 -3.82 -10.22
CA ALA A 244 -5.00 -4.36 -9.52
C ALA A 244 -5.96 -5.03 -10.52
N PHE A 245 -6.70 -6.05 -10.06
CA PHE A 245 -7.67 -6.74 -10.91
C PHE A 245 -9.07 -6.73 -10.30
N LEU A 246 -10.06 -6.87 -11.18
CA LEU A 246 -11.46 -7.09 -10.82
C LEU A 246 -12.04 -8.20 -11.69
N TYR A 247 -12.65 -9.19 -11.05
CA TYR A 247 -13.46 -10.22 -11.67
C TYR A 247 -14.86 -10.17 -11.09
N VAL A 248 -15.87 -10.09 -11.96
CA VAL A 248 -17.27 -10.04 -11.57
C VAL A 248 -18.03 -11.09 -12.35
N LYS A 249 -18.75 -11.94 -11.64
CA LYS A 249 -19.77 -12.82 -12.20
C LYS A 249 -21.12 -12.38 -11.70
N SER A 250 -21.92 -11.79 -12.58
CA SER A 250 -23.30 -11.37 -12.32
C SER A 250 -24.11 -11.38 -13.60
N ASP A 251 -25.45 -11.36 -13.49
CA ASP A 251 -26.36 -11.20 -14.62
C ASP A 251 -26.57 -9.72 -15.02
N LEU A 252 -25.79 -8.79 -14.44
CA LEU A 252 -25.87 -7.37 -14.74
C LEU A 252 -25.28 -7.00 -16.10
N PRO A 253 -25.72 -5.87 -16.70
CA PRO A 253 -25.04 -5.28 -17.85
C PRO A 253 -23.57 -4.96 -17.54
N GLU A 254 -22.75 -4.91 -18.59
CA GLU A 254 -21.33 -4.58 -18.49
C GLU A 254 -21.16 -3.17 -17.92
N ILE A 255 -20.62 -3.07 -16.70
CA ILE A 255 -20.32 -1.80 -16.03
C ILE A 255 -18.87 -1.44 -16.30
N ASN A 256 -18.64 -0.22 -16.80
CA ASN A 256 -17.30 0.29 -17.04
C ASN A 256 -16.65 0.64 -15.69
N VAL A 257 -15.83 -0.26 -15.17
CA VAL A 257 -15.02 -0.02 -13.97
C VAL A 257 -13.68 0.55 -14.41
N THR A 258 -13.44 1.82 -14.08
CA THR A 258 -12.19 2.53 -14.42
C THR A 258 -11.23 2.62 -13.24
N GLY A 259 -11.72 2.39 -12.01
CA GLY A 259 -10.90 2.29 -10.82
C GLY A 259 -11.67 1.76 -9.61
N ILE A 260 -10.97 1.58 -8.49
CA ILE A 260 -11.52 0.96 -7.27
C ILE A 260 -12.74 1.71 -6.69
N ARG A 261 -12.86 3.02 -6.94
CA ARG A 261 -14.02 3.84 -6.53
C ARG A 261 -15.32 3.38 -7.21
N ASP A 262 -15.22 2.84 -8.42
CA ASP A 262 -16.37 2.33 -9.16
C ASP A 262 -16.88 0.99 -8.58
N CYS A 263 -16.06 0.26 -7.82
CA CYS A 263 -16.47 -0.99 -7.19
C CYS A 263 -17.59 -0.79 -6.16
N PHE A 264 -17.59 0.32 -5.41
CA PHE A 264 -18.70 0.64 -4.51
C PHE A 264 -20.00 0.83 -5.29
N ASN A 265 -19.92 1.59 -6.39
CA ASN A 265 -21.08 1.83 -7.25
C ASN A 265 -21.62 0.53 -7.83
N LEU A 266 -20.74 -0.34 -8.31
CA LEU A 266 -21.08 -1.66 -8.80
C LEU A 266 -21.79 -2.52 -7.74
N VAL A 267 -21.28 -2.56 -6.51
CA VAL A 267 -21.92 -3.31 -5.41
C VAL A 267 -23.32 -2.78 -5.12
N THR A 268 -23.50 -1.47 -5.01
CA THR A 268 -24.83 -0.88 -4.75
C THR A 268 -25.82 -1.15 -5.89
N GLU A 269 -25.35 -1.17 -7.15
CA GLU A 269 -26.19 -1.47 -8.31
C GLU A 269 -26.61 -2.95 -8.33
N ILE A 270 -25.68 -3.87 -8.04
CA ILE A 270 -25.97 -5.31 -7.85
C ILE A 270 -27.02 -5.50 -6.77
N MET A 271 -26.92 -4.76 -5.67
CA MET A 271 -27.84 -4.87 -4.54
C MET A 271 -29.16 -4.11 -4.75
N GLY A 272 -29.31 -3.34 -5.84
CA GLY A 272 -30.49 -2.50 -6.08
C GLY A 272 -30.68 -1.39 -5.05
N VAL A 273 -29.59 -0.91 -4.44
CA VAL A 273 -29.63 0.19 -3.45
C VAL A 273 -29.66 1.51 -4.19
N ASN A 274 -30.73 2.29 -3.95
CA ASN A 274 -30.85 3.63 -4.50
C ASN A 274 -29.97 4.60 -3.71
N LYS A 275 -29.10 5.37 -4.39
CA LYS A 275 -28.12 6.26 -3.74
C LYS A 275 -28.69 7.64 -3.40
N ASP A 276 -29.88 7.94 -3.90
CA ASP A 276 -30.54 9.25 -3.79
C ASP A 276 -31.52 9.35 -2.60
N GLU A 277 -31.58 8.32 -1.74
CA GLU A 277 -32.35 8.28 -0.47
C GLU A 277 -31.42 8.29 0.74
#